data_AF-A0A7Y6Q004-F1
#
_entry.id   AF-A0A7Y6Q004-F1
#
_cell.length_a   1.000
_cell.length_b   1.000
_cell.length_c   1.000
_cell.angle_alpha   90.00
_cell.angle_beta   90.00
_cell.angle_gamma   90.00
#
_symmetry.space_group_name_H-M   'P 1'
#
loop_
_entity.id
_entity.type
_entity.pdbx_description
1 polymer ?
#
loop_
_entity_poly.entity_id
_entity_poly.type
_entity_poly.pdbx_seq_one_letter_code
_entity_poly.pdbx_strand_id
1 'polypeptide(L)' 'MQQTTQDEGRGMIDVTGVKVFSATKAKERELLGELITDWIRSHPEHEIVDKIVTQSSDSEFHCLTITLFYKHNARA' A
#
# COMPACT_ATOMS: atom_id res chain seq x y z
N MET A 1 23.25 -7.83 -0.34
CA MET A 1 22.17 -8.70 0.18
C MET A 1 21.12 -8.79 -0.91
N GLN A 2 20.87 -9.98 -1.42
CA GLN A 2 19.84 -10.22 -2.45
C GLN A 2 18.50 -10.23 -1.73
N GLN A 3 17.59 -9.31 -2.07
CA GLN A 3 16.21 -9.40 -1.62
C GLN A 3 15.46 -10.30 -2.61
N THR A 4 15.06 -11.47 -2.09
CA THR A 4 14.25 -12.47 -2.75
C THR A 4 12.85 -11.90 -3.00
N THR A 5 12.54 -11.51 -4.24
CA THR A 5 11.16 -11.31 -4.67
C THR A 5 10.55 -12.68 -4.90
N GLN A 6 9.78 -13.17 -3.92
CA GLN A 6 8.91 -14.33 -4.10
C GLN A 6 7.75 -13.92 -5.01
N ASP A 7 7.91 -14.17 -6.31
CA ASP A 7 6.81 -14.17 -7.29
C ASP A 7 6.30 -15.61 -7.41
N GLU A 8 5.55 -16.06 -6.40
CA GLU A 8 4.84 -17.34 -6.48
C GLU A 8 3.39 -17.08 -6.90
N GLY A 9 3.11 -17.35 -8.19
CA GLY A 9 1.82 -17.83 -8.68
C GLY A 9 0.58 -17.07 -8.21
N ARG A 10 0.47 -15.79 -8.54
CA ARG A 10 -0.74 -15.01 -8.26
C ARG A 10 -1.88 -15.41 -9.20
N GLY A 11 -2.84 -16.16 -8.68
CA GLY A 11 -4.18 -16.25 -9.27
C GLY A 11 -4.70 -14.84 -9.56
N MET A 12 -5.44 -14.69 -10.66
CA MET A 12 -5.93 -13.39 -11.13
C MET A 12 -6.75 -12.70 -10.04
N ILE A 13 -6.11 -11.75 -9.36
CA ILE A 13 -6.71 -10.93 -8.32
C ILE A 13 -7.61 -9.91 -9.00
N ASP A 14 -8.92 -10.02 -8.74
CA ASP A 14 -9.91 -9.06 -9.22
C ASP A 14 -9.71 -7.73 -8.46
N VAL A 15 -9.03 -6.80 -9.12
CA VAL A 15 -8.69 -5.47 -8.59
C VAL A 15 -9.49 -4.45 -9.39
N THR A 16 -10.25 -3.61 -8.69
CA THR A 16 -10.99 -2.52 -9.33
C THR A 16 -10.37 -1.15 -9.09
N GLY A 17 -9.39 -1.05 -8.17
CA GLY A 17 -8.71 0.21 -7.88
C GLY A 17 -7.39 0.04 -7.13
N VAL A 18 -6.62 1.13 -7.12
CA VAL A 18 -5.32 1.22 -6.44
C VAL A 18 -5.25 2.53 -5.67
N LYS A 19 -4.75 2.47 -4.43
CA LYS A 19 -4.43 3.65 -3.61
C LYS A 19 -2.96 3.62 -3.20
N VAL A 20 -2.25 4.68 -3.55
CA VAL A 20 -0.82 4.81 -3.25
C VAL A 20 -0.62 5.84 -2.14
N PHE A 21 0.15 5.45 -1.13
CA PHE A 21 0.60 6.31 -0.03
C PHE A 21 2.11 6.35 -0.04
N SER A 22 2.72 7.54 -0.10
CA SER A 22 4.18 7.68 -0.10
C SER A 22 4.62 8.76 0.87
N ALA A 23 5.73 8.54 1.57
CA ALA A 23 6.34 9.52 2.45
C ALA A 23 7.86 9.53 2.30
N THR A 24 8.43 10.74 2.26
CA THR A 24 9.89 10.97 2.18
C THR A 24 10.46 11.60 3.45
N LYS A 25 9.62 12.25 4.26
CA LYS A 25 10.02 12.83 5.55
C LYS A 25 9.76 11.88 6.70
N ALA A 26 10.63 11.94 7.72
CA ALA A 26 10.51 11.08 8.91
C ALA A 26 9.13 11.15 9.58
N LYS A 27 8.66 12.37 9.88
CA LYS A 27 7.34 12.58 10.49
C LYS A 27 6.19 12.06 9.63
N GLU A 28 6.26 12.22 8.31
CA GLU A 28 5.22 11.73 7.40
C GLU A 28 5.22 10.19 7.33
N ARG A 29 6.39 9.56 7.43
CA ARG A 29 6.51 8.09 7.50
C ARG A 29 5.88 7.53 8.77
N GLU A 30 6.05 8.20 9.91
CA GLU A 30 5.41 7.81 11.18
C GLU A 30 3.89 7.89 11.11
N LEU A 31 3.36 8.91 10.43
CA LEU A 31 1.91 9.12 10.28
C LEU A 31 1.27 8.28 9.17
N LEU A 32 2.07 7.66 8.31
CA LEU A 32 1.57 6.96 7.12
C LEU A 32 0.58 5.84 7.47
N GLY A 33 0.82 5.11 8.55
CA GLY A 33 -0.04 4.03 9.02
C GLY A 33 -1.42 4.51 9.47
N GLU A 34 -1.48 5.65 10.17
CA GLU A 34 -2.74 6.27 10.60
C GLU A 34 -3.53 6.77 9.38
N LEU A 35 -2.86 7.45 8.44
CA LEU A 35 -3.50 7.91 7.21
C LEU A 35 -4.09 6.77 6.39
N ILE A 36 -3.38 5.63 6.30
CA ILE A 36 -3.88 4.43 5.65
C ILE A 36 -5.10 3.87 6.39
N THR A 37 -5.01 3.77 7.71
CA THR A 37 -6.08 3.21 8.55
C THR A 37 -7.35 4.06 8.48
N ASP A 38 -7.20 5.38 8.55
CA ASP A 38 -8.30 6.33 8.43
C ASP A 38 -8.93 6.27 7.03
N TRP A 39 -8.12 6.15 5.99
CA TRP A 39 -8.63 5.99 4.63
C TRP A 39 -9.41 4.69 4.45
N ILE A 40 -8.94 3.56 4.99
CA ILE A 40 -9.66 2.29 4.94
C ILE A 40 -11.00 2.40 5.69
N ARG A 41 -11.01 3.04 6.86
CA ARG A 41 -12.24 3.25 7.65
C ARG A 41 -13.25 4.15 6.95
N SER A 42 -12.78 5.16 6.21
CA SER A 42 -13.66 6.08 5.49
C SER A 42 -14.19 5.54 4.16
N HIS A 43 -13.70 4.38 3.70
CA HIS A 43 -14.14 3.73 2.46
C HIS A 43 -14.53 2.25 2.73
N PRO A 44 -15.60 1.99 3.51
CA PRO A 44 -16.04 0.63 3.82
C PRO A 44 -16.46 -0.18 2.57
N GLU A 45 -16.76 0.50 1.47
CA GLU A 45 -17.04 -0.10 0.17
C GLU A 45 -15.78 -0.63 -0.54
N HIS A 46 -14.58 -0.37 -0.01
CA HIS A 46 -13.32 -0.88 -0.56
C HIS A 46 -12.84 -2.11 0.23
N GLU A 47 -12.84 -3.27 -0.42
CA GLU A 47 -12.20 -4.48 0.13
C GLU A 47 -10.74 -4.51 -0.33
N ILE A 48 -9.80 -4.40 0.62
CA ILE A 48 -8.36 -4.48 0.32
C ILE A 48 -8.00 -5.90 -0.07
N VAL A 49 -7.56 -6.07 -1.31
CA VAL A 49 -7.20 -7.38 -1.91
C VAL A 49 -5.71 -7.64 -1.74
N ASP A 50 -4.89 -6.58 -1.74
CA ASP A 50 -3.45 -6.71 -1.57
C ASP A 50 -2.77 -5.41 -1.12
N LYS A 51 -1.52 -5.55 -0.67
CA LYS A 51 -0.61 -4.43 -0.49
C LYS A 51 0.82 -4.76 -0.96
N ILE A 52 1.45 -3.77 -1.59
CA ILE A 52 2.89 -3.75 -1.83
C ILE A 52 3.51 -2.67 -0.97
N VAL A 53 4.57 -3.02 -0.26
CA VAL A 53 5.39 -2.07 0.51
C VAL A 53 6.73 -1.95 -0.19
N THR A 54 7.01 -0.76 -0.71
CA THR A 54 8.25 -0.44 -1.39
C THR A 54 9.03 0.54 -0.54
N GLN A 55 10.21 0.13 -0.12
CA GLN A 55 11.17 1.01 0.53
C GLN A 55 12.30 1.31 -0.44
N SER A 56 12.62 2.60 -0.60
CA SER A 56 13.78 3.05 -1.37
C SER A 56 14.61 3.99 -0.52
N SER A 57 15.91 3.78 -0.44
CA SER A 57 16.82 4.61 0.35
C SER A 57 18.04 5.00 -0.46
N ASP A 58 18.38 6.29 -0.40
CA ASP A 58 19.67 6.84 -0.80
C ASP A 58 20.41 7.40 0.44
N SER A 59 21.66 7.84 0.28
CA SER A 59 22.52 8.32 1.38
C SER A 59 21.91 9.46 2.21
N GLU A 60 20.97 10.23 1.66
CA GLU A 60 20.33 11.35 2.35
C GLU A 60 18.81 11.20 2.56
N PHE A 61 18.14 10.30 1.83
CA PHE A 61 16.67 10.22 1.85
C PHE A 61 16.14 8.79 1.79
N HIS A 62 15.16 8.52 2.67
CA HIS A 62 14.41 7.26 2.70
C HIS A 62 12.96 7.53 2.29
N CYS A 63 12.53 6.93 1.19
CA CYS A 63 11.15 6.88 0.78
C CYS A 63 10.51 5.56 1.23
N LEU A 64 9.30 5.66 1.78
CA LEU A 64 8.42 4.52 2.01
C LEU A 64 7.14 4.73 1.21
N THR A 65 6.80 3.75 0.37
CA THR A 65 5.57 3.73 -0.40
C THR A 65 4.77 2.47 -0.06
N ILE A 66 3.50 2.65 0.26
CA ILE A 66 2.54 1.57 0.49
C ILE A 66 1.47 1.70 -0.59
N THR A 67 1.39 0.69 -1.46
CA THR A 67 0.39 0.59 -2.53
C THR A 67 -0.66 -0.42 -2.10
N LEU A 68 -1.90 0.01 -1.95
CA LEU A 68 -3.04 -0.85 -1.67
C LEU A 68 -3.79 -1.13 -2.95
N PHE A 69 -4.08 -2.40 -3.21
CA PHE A 69 -4.99 -2.83 -4.27
C PHE A 69 -6.30 -3.22 -3.61
N TYR A 70 -7.41 -2.76 -4.19
CA TYR A 70 -8.72 -3.00 -3.62
C TYR A 70 -9.75 -3.26 -4.71
N LYS A 71 -10.86 -3.85 -4.30
CA LYS A 71 -12.06 -3.98 -5.14
C LYS A 71 -13.21 -3.23 -4.48
N HIS A 72 -14.03 -2.60 -5.31
CA HIS A 72 -15.27 -1.98 -4.88
C HIS A 72 -16.30 -3.07 -4.64
N ASN A 73 -16.76 -3.17 -3.41
CA ASN A 73 -17.90 -3.99 -3.08
C ASN A 73 -19.17 -3.20 -3.42
N ALA A 74 -19.78 -3.52 -4.57
CA ALA A 74 -21.02 -2.87 -5.03
C ALA A 74 -22.25 -3.12 -4.12
N ARG A 75 -22.07 -3.80 -2.97
CA ARG A 75 -23.14 -4.15 -2.01
C ARG A 75 -22.97 -3.52 -0.63
N ALA A 76 -22.01 -2.60 -0.44
CA ALA A 76 -21.81 -1.89 0.83
C ALA A 76 -22.80 -0.73 1.02
#